data_AF-A0A8S7EEE1-F1
#
_entry.id   AF-A0A8S7EEE1-F1
#
_cell.length_a   1.000
_cell.length_b   1.000
_cell.length_c   1.000
_cell.angle_alpha   90.00
_cell.angle_beta   90.00
_cell.angle_gamma   90.00
#
_symmetry.space_group_name_H-M   'P 1'
#
loop_
_entity.id
_entity.type
_entity.pdbx_description
1 polymer ?
#
loop_
_entity_poly.entity_id
_entity_poly.type
_entity_poly.pdbx_seq_one_letter_code
_entity_poly.pdbx_strand_id
1 'polypeptide(L)'
;MKNEIWSWIGDLSQVAGIKHYELRSGRAKGTEAFDVRTGAGLAFTVVKDRALDIAWASYKDTALSFITPNGIVAPAFFESQGNGFLRSFYAGLLTTCGLSYIGTPCEDEGETLGLHGRLAATPAEEVGYRTERTDDGIEFVINGKVRETRLFGENLTLERTIRCRYVENVLRIEDKVTNHGFTRQPLQILYHFNYGWPLLSPQAEILLSAKSVTPRTPHAAEGLTSHLEICTPQPGFDEQVYYLTLNSDSQGMSKVALVNAELGWGIYEKFDTMQLPNFIQWKNLGAGEYVMGLEVSNSFPDGRDKERAQGRLPFIEPGETKKYCFELGIVDGDAEISALKAEIAGYR
;
A
#
# COMPACT_ATOMS: atom_id res chain seq x y z
N MET A 1 -15.17 27.56 -13.36
CA MET A 1 -15.18 26.70 -12.16
C MET A 1 -13.96 26.83 -11.24
N LYS A 2 -12.69 26.70 -11.67
CA LYS A 2 -11.53 26.65 -10.72
C LYS A 2 -11.33 27.91 -9.84
N ASN A 3 -11.71 29.11 -10.31
CA ASN A 3 -11.72 30.34 -9.50
C ASN A 3 -13.09 30.70 -8.90
N GLU A 4 -14.17 30.03 -9.34
CA GLU A 4 -15.53 30.34 -8.88
C GLU A 4 -15.84 29.70 -7.54
N ILE A 5 -15.18 28.60 -7.16
CA ILE A 5 -15.53 27.90 -5.92
C ILE A 5 -15.50 28.81 -4.69
N TRP A 6 -14.54 29.74 -4.63
CA TRP A 6 -14.38 30.68 -3.53
C TRP A 6 -15.49 31.74 -3.46
N SER A 7 -16.28 31.95 -4.52
CA SER A 7 -17.49 32.77 -4.39
C SER A 7 -18.66 32.01 -3.74
N TRP A 8 -18.57 30.68 -3.65
CA TRP A 8 -19.62 29.82 -3.10
C TRP A 8 -19.33 29.31 -1.69
N ILE A 9 -18.06 29.25 -1.28
CA ILE A 9 -17.64 28.68 0.01
C ILE A 9 -16.87 29.69 0.85
N GLY A 10 -17.07 29.63 2.17
CA GLY A 10 -16.27 30.41 3.13
C GLY A 10 -14.92 29.78 3.44
N ASP A 11 -14.82 28.45 3.33
CA ASP A 11 -13.61 27.68 3.62
C ASP A 11 -13.57 26.39 2.77
N LEU A 12 -12.39 25.97 2.32
CA LEU A 12 -12.24 24.78 1.47
C LEU A 12 -12.69 23.50 2.17
N SER A 13 -12.52 23.41 3.48
CA SER A 13 -12.89 22.25 4.31
C SER A 13 -14.37 21.88 4.20
N GLN A 14 -15.22 22.79 3.72
CA GLN A 14 -16.61 22.49 3.37
C GLN A 14 -16.71 21.35 2.34
N VAL A 15 -15.80 21.30 1.36
CA VAL A 15 -15.88 20.39 0.21
C VAL A 15 -14.69 19.41 0.13
N ALA A 16 -13.50 19.83 0.54
CA ALA A 16 -12.26 19.07 0.38
C ALA A 16 -11.16 19.58 1.33
N GLY A 17 -10.05 18.86 1.45
CA GLY A 17 -8.90 19.32 2.22
C GLY A 17 -8.26 18.25 3.09
N ILE A 18 -7.30 18.71 3.89
CA ILE A 18 -6.55 17.91 4.85
C ILE A 18 -6.95 18.33 6.26
N LYS A 19 -7.34 17.38 7.11
CA LYS A 19 -7.62 17.60 8.53
C LYS A 19 -6.64 16.79 9.38
N HIS A 20 -5.78 17.47 10.11
CA HIS A 20 -4.84 16.88 11.06
C HIS A 20 -5.47 16.70 12.44
N TYR A 21 -5.23 15.55 13.10
CA TYR A 21 -5.72 15.27 14.45
C TYR A 21 -4.89 14.19 15.17
N GLU A 22 -5.11 14.06 16.48
CA GLU A 22 -4.53 13.01 17.33
C GLU A 22 -5.64 12.08 17.83
N LEU A 23 -5.43 10.77 17.71
CA LEU A 23 -6.28 9.74 18.29
C LEU A 23 -6.06 9.66 19.80
N ARG A 24 -7.14 9.75 20.59
CA ARG A 24 -7.05 9.94 22.06
C ARG A 24 -7.37 8.70 22.90
N SER A 25 -7.76 7.58 22.30
CA SER A 25 -8.29 6.42 23.03
C SER A 25 -7.77 5.07 22.52
N GLY A 26 -7.88 4.05 23.37
CA GLY A 26 -7.53 2.66 23.05
C GLY A 26 -6.07 2.48 22.66
N ARG A 27 -5.81 1.47 21.82
CA ARG A 27 -4.47 1.15 21.31
C ARG A 27 -3.93 2.19 20.32
N ALA A 28 -4.77 3.07 19.80
CA ALA A 28 -4.39 4.16 18.91
C ALA A 28 -3.97 5.45 19.64
N LYS A 29 -4.07 5.48 20.97
CA LYS A 29 -3.84 6.70 21.76
C LYS A 29 -2.45 7.28 21.49
N GLY A 30 -2.42 8.58 21.17
CA GLY A 30 -1.20 9.34 20.88
C GLY A 30 -0.76 9.25 19.42
N THR A 31 -1.47 8.51 18.57
CA THR A 31 -1.19 8.47 17.13
C THR A 31 -1.81 9.67 16.42
N GLU A 32 -1.00 10.39 15.67
CA GLU A 32 -1.43 11.48 14.78
C GLU A 32 -1.82 10.94 13.39
N ALA A 33 -2.81 11.58 12.76
CA ALA A 33 -3.31 11.21 11.45
C ALA A 33 -3.88 12.42 10.68
N PHE A 34 -3.98 12.25 9.37
CA PHE A 34 -4.56 13.22 8.44
C PHE A 34 -5.72 12.58 7.69
N ASP A 35 -6.92 13.13 7.85
CA ASP A 35 -8.03 12.79 6.94
C ASP A 35 -7.94 13.69 5.71
N VAL A 36 -8.01 13.09 4.53
CA VAL A 36 -7.96 13.77 3.25
C VAL A 36 -9.26 13.51 2.50
N ARG A 37 -9.87 14.59 1.99
CA ARG A 37 -11.03 14.53 1.09
C ARG A 37 -10.69 15.25 -0.21
N THR A 38 -10.81 14.57 -1.36
CA THR A 38 -10.52 15.18 -2.66
C THR A 38 -11.65 16.06 -3.18
N GLY A 39 -12.87 15.88 -2.66
CA GLY A 39 -14.07 16.55 -3.15
C GLY A 39 -14.69 15.94 -4.41
N ALA A 40 -14.05 14.93 -5.03
CA ALA A 40 -14.64 14.13 -6.12
C ALA A 40 -15.22 12.78 -5.63
N GLY A 41 -15.11 12.48 -4.33
CA GLY A 41 -15.67 11.28 -3.70
C GLY A 41 -14.62 10.42 -3.00
N LEU A 42 -13.34 10.50 -3.40
CA LEU A 42 -12.24 9.82 -2.73
C LEU A 42 -11.92 10.50 -1.39
N ALA A 43 -11.87 9.69 -0.34
CA ALA A 43 -11.42 10.08 0.99
C ALA A 43 -10.53 9.00 1.59
N PHE A 44 -9.51 9.39 2.36
CA PHE A 44 -8.58 8.46 3.00
C PHE A 44 -7.89 9.06 4.23
N THR A 45 -7.37 8.20 5.10
CA THR A 45 -6.64 8.58 6.32
C THR A 45 -5.18 8.20 6.23
N VAL A 46 -4.28 9.19 6.22
CA VAL A 46 -2.82 8.99 6.31
C VAL A 46 -2.42 8.96 7.78
N VAL A 47 -1.71 7.92 8.21
CA VAL A 47 -1.34 7.72 9.62
C VAL A 47 0.11 8.14 9.85
N LYS A 48 0.29 9.32 10.44
CA LYS A 48 1.61 9.95 10.66
C LYS A 48 2.56 9.00 11.39
N ASP A 49 2.08 8.38 12.46
CA ASP A 49 2.94 7.56 13.31
C ASP A 49 3.05 6.11 12.85
N ARG A 50 2.62 5.79 11.64
CA ARG A 50 2.71 4.47 11.00
C ARG A 50 3.27 4.64 9.59
N ALA A 51 4.48 5.17 9.47
CA ALA A 51 5.18 5.43 8.21
C ALA A 51 4.46 6.31 7.16
N LEU A 52 3.49 7.14 7.56
CA LEU A 52 2.59 7.83 6.61
C LEU A 52 1.90 6.84 5.66
N ASP A 53 1.64 5.62 6.13
CA ASP A 53 0.80 4.65 5.45
C ASP A 53 -0.69 5.07 5.54
N ILE A 54 -1.55 4.36 4.81
CA ILE A 54 -2.93 4.78 4.59
C ILE A 54 -3.86 3.73 5.19
N ALA A 55 -4.64 4.12 6.20
CA ALA A 55 -5.58 3.24 6.87
C ALA A 55 -6.92 3.19 6.12
N TRP A 56 -7.93 3.92 6.59
CA TRP A 56 -9.24 3.96 5.94
C TRP A 56 -9.17 4.64 4.58
N ALA A 57 -9.87 4.08 3.61
CA ALA A 57 -10.14 4.71 2.33
C ALA A 57 -11.54 4.36 1.84
N SER A 58 -12.19 5.32 1.18
CA SER A 58 -13.54 5.17 0.65
C SER A 58 -13.72 6.00 -0.61
N TYR A 59 -14.64 5.56 -1.47
CA TYR A 59 -15.15 6.33 -2.59
C TYR A 59 -16.66 6.52 -2.46
N LYS A 60 -17.13 7.78 -2.49
CA LYS A 60 -18.55 8.12 -2.26
C LYS A 60 -19.10 7.45 -0.99
N ASP A 61 -18.34 7.57 0.10
CA ASP A 61 -18.61 6.96 1.42
C ASP A 61 -18.71 5.42 1.44
N THR A 62 -18.35 4.76 0.33
CA THR A 62 -18.28 3.30 0.23
C THR A 62 -16.85 2.86 0.51
N ALA A 63 -16.65 2.02 1.53
CA ALA A 63 -15.32 1.56 1.93
C ALA A 63 -14.65 0.74 0.82
N LEU A 64 -13.33 0.89 0.68
CA LEU A 64 -12.53 0.09 -0.26
C LEU A 64 -11.35 -0.62 0.39
N SER A 65 -10.86 -0.13 1.54
CA SER A 65 -9.77 -0.79 2.26
C SER A 65 -10.29 -1.77 3.32
N PHE A 66 -9.56 -2.87 3.50
CA PHE A 66 -9.79 -3.76 4.64
C PHE A 66 -9.14 -3.22 5.91
N ILE A 67 -9.83 -3.33 7.04
CA ILE A 67 -9.31 -2.95 8.35
C ILE A 67 -9.42 -4.15 9.27
N THR A 68 -8.29 -4.60 9.82
CA THR A 68 -8.26 -5.74 10.74
C THR A 68 -8.97 -5.38 12.06
N PRO A 69 -9.32 -6.39 12.89
CA PRO A 69 -9.84 -6.16 14.24
C PRO A 69 -8.93 -5.30 15.15
N ASN A 70 -7.67 -5.09 14.78
CA ASN A 70 -6.76 -4.23 15.53
C ASN A 70 -7.12 -2.74 15.42
N GLY A 71 -7.66 -2.30 14.28
CA GLY A 71 -7.69 -0.88 13.91
C GLY A 71 -6.29 -0.26 13.95
N ILE A 72 -6.19 1.07 14.05
CA ILE A 72 -4.90 1.74 14.26
C ILE A 72 -4.32 1.35 15.62
N VAL A 73 -3.03 0.96 15.62
CA VAL A 73 -2.27 0.63 16.82
C VAL A 73 -1.03 1.51 16.89
N ALA A 74 -0.87 2.24 17.99
CA ALA A 74 0.26 3.11 18.21
C ALA A 74 1.59 2.30 18.21
N PRO A 75 2.69 2.88 17.70
CA PRO A 75 4.02 2.27 17.68
C PRO A 75 4.50 1.67 19.01
N ALA A 76 4.08 2.27 20.14
CA ALA A 76 4.43 1.78 21.48
C ALA A 76 3.93 0.35 21.77
N PHE A 77 2.96 -0.16 21.01
CA PHE A 77 2.43 -1.52 21.14
C PHE A 77 2.96 -2.48 20.07
N PHE A 78 3.99 -2.10 19.30
CA PHE A 78 4.56 -2.95 18.27
C PHE A 78 5.43 -4.07 18.86
N GLU A 79 5.23 -5.29 18.37
CA GLU A 79 6.00 -6.48 18.73
C GLU A 79 6.81 -6.93 17.51
N SER A 80 8.14 -6.78 17.57
CA SER A 80 9.00 -6.98 16.38
C SER A 80 9.49 -8.43 16.19
N GLN A 81 9.12 -9.36 17.06
CA GLN A 81 9.62 -10.74 17.06
C GLN A 81 8.58 -11.70 16.50
N GLY A 82 9.01 -12.70 15.73
CA GLY A 82 8.12 -13.69 15.13
C GLY A 82 6.94 -13.02 14.40
N ASN A 83 5.73 -13.51 14.66
CA ASN A 83 4.50 -12.96 14.08
C ASN A 83 3.89 -11.78 14.87
N GLY A 84 4.66 -11.13 15.76
CA GLY A 84 4.19 -10.01 16.58
C GLY A 84 3.61 -8.83 15.77
N PHE A 85 4.09 -8.64 14.54
CA PHE A 85 3.54 -7.68 13.56
C PHE A 85 2.01 -7.77 13.45
N LEU A 86 1.44 -8.98 13.41
CA LEU A 86 0.00 -9.22 13.25
C LEU A 86 -0.85 -8.63 14.40
N ARG A 87 -0.27 -8.36 15.57
CA ARG A 87 -0.95 -7.71 16.70
C ARG A 87 -1.11 -6.20 16.54
N SER A 88 -0.48 -5.62 15.52
CA SER A 88 -0.55 -4.19 15.19
C SER A 88 -0.87 -3.90 13.73
N PHE A 89 -0.88 -4.93 12.88
CA PHE A 89 -1.21 -4.83 11.48
C PHE A 89 -2.68 -4.44 11.32
N TYR A 90 -2.92 -3.26 10.74
CA TYR A 90 -4.27 -2.75 10.49
C TYR A 90 -4.74 -3.04 9.06
N ALA A 91 -3.89 -3.65 8.22
CA ALA A 91 -4.05 -3.71 6.77
C ALA A 91 -4.13 -2.30 6.17
N GLY A 92 -5.32 -1.71 6.12
CA GLY A 92 -5.54 -0.38 5.55
C GLY A 92 -5.37 -0.39 4.04
N LEU A 93 -5.63 0.75 3.39
CA LEU A 93 -5.41 0.87 1.95
C LEU A 93 -3.96 0.57 1.62
N LEU A 94 -3.01 1.01 2.43
CA LEU A 94 -1.60 0.73 2.26
C LEU A 94 -0.96 0.44 3.63
N THR A 95 -0.19 -0.63 3.72
CA THR A 95 0.86 -0.80 4.73
C THR A 95 2.19 -1.04 4.03
N THR A 96 3.24 -0.31 4.40
CA THR A 96 4.57 -0.47 3.80
C THR A 96 5.46 -1.30 4.73
N CYS A 97 5.90 -2.44 4.22
CA CYS A 97 6.79 -3.36 4.90
C CYS A 97 8.23 -3.12 4.45
N GLY A 98 9.19 -3.23 5.36
CA GLY A 98 10.61 -2.92 5.09
C GLY A 98 11.31 -2.29 6.29
N LEU A 99 12.47 -1.66 6.11
CA LEU A 99 13.29 -1.52 4.89
C LEU A 99 14.44 -2.53 4.82
N SER A 100 15.00 -2.94 5.96
CA SER A 100 16.14 -3.88 5.97
C SER A 100 15.72 -5.35 5.81
N TYR A 101 14.44 -5.64 6.00
CA TYR A 101 13.84 -6.95 5.74
C TYR A 101 12.32 -6.86 5.54
N ILE A 102 11.77 -7.85 4.84
CA ILE A 102 10.33 -8.10 4.73
C ILE A 102 10.04 -9.60 4.88
N GLY A 103 8.76 -9.93 4.95
CA GLY A 103 8.30 -11.30 4.81
C GLY A 103 8.38 -12.10 6.09
N THR A 104 8.36 -13.42 5.93
CA THR A 104 8.25 -14.41 7.00
C THR A 104 9.40 -14.27 8.01
N PRO A 105 9.15 -14.43 9.34
CA PRO A 105 10.20 -14.39 10.35
C PRO A 105 11.31 -15.41 10.06
N CYS A 106 12.56 -15.01 10.31
CA CYS A 106 13.72 -15.88 10.08
C CYS A 106 14.94 -15.46 10.92
N GLU A 107 16.01 -16.26 10.82
CA GLU A 107 17.34 -15.89 11.29
C GLU A 107 18.26 -15.70 10.08
N ASP A 108 18.86 -14.52 9.95
CA ASP A 108 19.79 -14.19 8.87
C ASP A 108 21.07 -13.59 9.44
N GLU A 109 22.22 -14.21 9.16
CA GLU A 109 23.55 -13.78 9.63
C GLU A 109 23.63 -13.54 11.16
N GLY A 110 22.88 -14.33 11.95
CA GLY A 110 22.86 -14.23 13.41
C GLY A 110 21.90 -13.19 13.98
N GLU A 111 21.08 -12.57 13.13
CA GLU A 111 20.01 -11.65 13.52
C GLU A 111 18.64 -12.34 13.44
N THR A 112 17.86 -12.27 14.52
CA THR A 112 16.45 -12.72 14.53
C THR A 112 15.54 -11.62 13.99
N LEU A 113 14.83 -11.92 12.90
CA LEU A 113 13.95 -11.00 12.19
C LEU A 113 12.49 -11.43 12.35
N GLY A 114 11.63 -10.46 12.67
CA GLY A 114 10.18 -10.68 12.72
C GLY A 114 9.51 -10.62 11.35
N LEU A 115 8.18 -10.65 11.37
CA LEU A 115 7.36 -10.54 10.17
C LEU A 115 7.37 -9.09 9.63
N HIS A 116 7.66 -8.92 8.33
CA HIS A 116 7.44 -7.68 7.55
C HIS A 116 8.23 -6.41 7.95
N GLY A 117 9.33 -6.53 8.68
CA GLY A 117 10.16 -5.36 8.98
C GLY A 117 9.64 -4.53 10.15
N ARG A 118 10.11 -3.29 10.21
CA ARG A 118 9.76 -2.34 11.29
C ARG A 118 9.04 -1.10 10.77
N LEU A 119 9.19 -0.81 9.48
CA LEU A 119 8.74 0.43 8.85
C LEU A 119 7.29 0.78 9.19
N ALA A 120 6.35 -0.15 9.01
CA ALA A 120 4.93 0.07 9.28
C ALA A 120 4.64 0.58 10.70
N ALA A 121 5.51 0.31 11.68
CA ALA A 121 5.38 0.73 13.07
C ALA A 121 6.31 1.89 13.46
N THR A 122 6.97 2.52 12.50
CA THR A 122 7.90 3.63 12.75
C THR A 122 7.20 4.97 12.52
N PRO A 123 7.21 5.88 13.51
CA PRO A 123 6.66 7.22 13.34
C PRO A 123 7.41 8.04 12.30
N ALA A 124 6.68 8.83 11.52
CA ALA A 124 7.31 9.80 10.64
C ALA A 124 7.77 11.07 11.38
N GLU A 125 8.94 11.57 11.00
CA GLU A 125 9.53 12.84 11.43
C GLU A 125 9.60 13.83 10.26
N GLU A 126 9.88 15.10 10.57
CA GLU A 126 9.90 16.20 9.58
C GLU A 126 8.62 16.26 8.71
N VAL A 127 7.47 16.01 9.35
CA VAL A 127 6.19 15.90 8.64
C VAL A 127 5.62 17.28 8.33
N GLY A 128 5.29 17.50 7.06
CA GLY A 128 4.60 18.70 6.58
C GLY A 128 3.34 18.32 5.81
N TYR A 129 2.32 19.17 5.92
CA TYR A 129 1.12 19.09 5.08
C TYR A 129 0.68 20.48 4.64
N ARG A 130 0.16 20.59 3.42
CA ARG A 130 -0.24 21.88 2.85
C ARG A 130 -1.28 21.71 1.76
N THR A 131 -2.05 22.78 1.57
CA THR A 131 -2.93 22.95 0.42
C THR A 131 -2.32 24.02 -0.49
N GLU A 132 -1.97 23.65 -1.71
CA GLU A 132 -1.33 24.53 -2.69
C GLU A 132 -2.31 24.89 -3.80
N ARG A 133 -2.36 26.16 -4.18
CA ARG A 133 -3.04 26.59 -5.41
C ARG A 133 -1.99 26.67 -6.51
N THR A 134 -2.14 25.85 -7.53
CA THR A 134 -1.31 25.85 -8.73
C THR A 134 -2.14 26.30 -9.93
N ASP A 135 -1.48 26.52 -11.07
CA ASP A 135 -2.19 26.79 -12.33
C ASP A 135 -3.11 25.62 -12.72
N ASP A 136 -2.74 24.40 -12.30
CA ASP A 136 -3.47 23.17 -12.58
C ASP A 136 -4.64 22.91 -11.61
N GLY A 137 -4.76 23.64 -10.49
CA GLY A 137 -5.86 23.49 -9.55
C GLY A 137 -5.45 23.63 -8.09
N ILE A 138 -6.21 22.98 -7.20
CA ILE A 138 -5.88 22.90 -5.78
C ILE A 138 -5.27 21.53 -5.51
N GLU A 139 -4.07 21.49 -4.96
CA GLU A 139 -3.34 20.27 -4.63
C GLU A 139 -3.21 20.13 -3.11
N PHE A 140 -3.38 18.91 -2.61
CA PHE A 140 -3.19 18.52 -1.22
C PHE A 140 -1.93 17.68 -1.14
N VAL A 141 -0.97 18.12 -0.32
CA VAL A 141 0.33 17.45 -0.19
C VAL A 141 0.58 17.12 1.27
N ILE A 142 0.98 15.88 1.56
CA ILE A 142 1.50 15.43 2.85
C ILE A 142 2.86 14.79 2.59
N ASN A 143 3.89 15.18 3.34
CA ASN A 143 5.23 14.61 3.21
C ASN A 143 5.90 14.42 4.56
N GLY A 144 6.86 13.51 4.64
CA GLY A 144 7.65 13.28 5.84
C GLY A 144 8.71 12.20 5.65
N LYS A 145 9.48 11.94 6.70
CA LYS A 145 10.59 10.99 6.70
C LYS A 145 10.36 9.90 7.72
N VAL A 146 10.77 8.69 7.40
CA VAL A 146 10.73 7.53 8.29
C VAL A 146 12.11 6.91 8.30
N ARG A 147 12.67 6.68 9.48
CA ARG A 147 14.06 6.23 9.62
C ARG A 147 14.14 4.85 10.25
N GLU A 148 14.76 3.92 9.52
CA GLU A 148 15.14 2.62 10.06
C GLU A 148 16.65 2.64 10.34
N THR A 149 16.98 2.70 11.63
CA THR A 149 18.35 2.96 12.06
C THR A 149 18.74 2.09 13.25
N ARG A 150 20.02 1.70 13.27
CA ARG A 150 20.66 1.02 14.39
C ARG A 150 22.12 1.43 14.49
N LEU A 151 22.59 1.72 15.70
CA LEU A 151 24.02 1.92 15.95
C LEU A 151 24.78 0.64 15.58
N PHE A 152 25.81 0.76 14.75
CA PHE A 152 26.55 -0.38 14.15
C PHE A 152 25.74 -1.23 13.14
N GLY A 153 24.64 -0.69 12.62
CA GLY A 153 23.82 -1.36 11.61
C GLY A 153 23.36 -0.40 10.52
N GLU A 154 22.12 -0.61 10.10
CA GLU A 154 21.44 0.13 9.05
C GLU A 154 21.26 1.62 9.41
N ASN A 155 21.28 2.46 8.37
CA ASN A 155 20.90 3.87 8.46
C ASN A 155 20.15 4.23 7.18
N LEU A 156 18.91 3.75 7.09
CA LEU A 156 18.04 3.91 5.93
C LEU A 156 16.95 4.94 6.26
N THR A 157 16.69 5.83 5.31
CA THR A 157 15.57 6.78 5.39
C THR A 157 14.63 6.54 4.22
N LEU A 158 13.34 6.46 4.49
CA LEU A 158 12.28 6.60 3.49
C LEU A 158 11.69 8.01 3.60
N GLU A 159 11.76 8.78 2.52
CA GLU A 159 11.03 10.04 2.37
C GLU A 159 9.77 9.78 1.55
N ARG A 160 8.59 10.00 2.13
CA ARG A 160 7.31 9.82 1.45
C ARG A 160 6.68 11.17 1.13
N THR A 161 6.14 11.29 -0.08
CA THR A 161 5.21 12.36 -0.43
C THR A 161 3.92 11.80 -1.03
N ILE A 162 2.80 12.17 -0.42
CA ILE A 162 1.44 11.83 -0.83
C ILE A 162 0.81 13.08 -1.44
N ARG A 163 0.24 12.94 -2.65
CA ARG A 163 -0.46 14.02 -3.36
C ARG A 163 -1.82 13.58 -3.87
N CYS A 164 -2.79 14.48 -3.79
CA CYS A 164 -4.05 14.38 -4.53
C CYS A 164 -4.54 15.79 -4.86
N ARG A 165 -5.53 15.91 -5.75
CA ARG A 165 -6.04 17.22 -6.20
C ARG A 165 -7.53 17.34 -5.96
N TYR A 166 -7.97 18.57 -5.80
CA TYR A 166 -9.38 18.89 -5.68
C TYR A 166 -10.12 18.49 -6.96
N VAL A 167 -11.23 17.77 -6.81
CA VAL A 167 -12.06 17.21 -7.89
C VAL A 167 -11.35 16.14 -8.74
N GLU A 168 -10.30 15.51 -8.21
CA GLU A 168 -9.68 14.33 -8.81
C GLU A 168 -9.79 13.14 -7.84
N ASN A 169 -10.13 11.95 -8.34
CA ASN A 169 -10.12 10.71 -7.55
C ASN A 169 -8.84 9.92 -7.79
N VAL A 170 -7.70 10.63 -7.71
CA VAL A 170 -6.37 10.06 -7.89
C VAL A 170 -5.47 10.47 -6.72
N LEU A 171 -4.83 9.48 -6.13
CA LEU A 171 -3.82 9.58 -5.10
C LEU A 171 -2.47 9.18 -5.70
N ARG A 172 -1.42 9.96 -5.45
CA ARG A 172 -0.05 9.67 -5.87
C ARG A 172 0.87 9.56 -4.67
N ILE A 173 1.72 8.54 -4.67
CA ILE A 173 2.71 8.30 -3.62
C ILE A 173 4.09 8.29 -4.29
N GLU A 174 4.99 9.11 -3.79
CA GLU A 174 6.39 9.13 -4.20
C GLU A 174 7.27 8.86 -2.99
N ASP A 175 7.96 7.74 -3.01
CA ASP A 175 8.89 7.33 -1.97
C ASP A 175 10.32 7.37 -2.48
N LYS A 176 11.23 7.84 -1.63
CA LYS A 176 12.67 7.79 -1.84
C LYS A 176 13.32 7.07 -0.68
N VAL A 177 14.03 5.99 -0.95
CA VAL A 177 14.82 5.28 0.06
C VAL A 177 16.29 5.58 -0.14
N THR A 178 16.92 6.16 0.86
CA THR A 178 18.35 6.54 0.84
C THR A 178 19.12 5.79 1.92
N ASN A 179 20.28 5.24 1.56
CA ASN A 179 21.24 4.72 2.52
C ASN A 179 22.18 5.84 2.98
N HIS A 180 21.98 6.34 4.20
CA HIS A 180 22.82 7.35 4.83
C HIS A 180 23.99 6.74 5.62
N GLY A 181 24.14 5.42 5.60
CA GLY A 181 25.27 4.71 6.18
C GLY A 181 26.51 4.75 5.28
N PHE A 182 27.58 4.14 5.78
CA PHE A 182 28.86 4.00 5.07
C PHE A 182 29.14 2.56 4.63
N THR A 183 28.16 1.67 4.77
CA THR A 183 28.22 0.27 4.35
C THR A 183 27.02 -0.09 3.49
N ARG A 184 27.20 -1.07 2.61
CA ARG A 184 26.12 -1.67 1.83
C ARG A 184 25.09 -2.32 2.76
N GLN A 185 23.81 -2.09 2.51
CA GLN A 185 22.71 -2.58 3.34
C GLN A 185 21.72 -3.40 2.51
N PRO A 186 21.10 -4.47 3.06
CA PRO A 186 19.90 -5.06 2.47
C PRO A 186 18.80 -3.99 2.33
N LEU A 187 18.05 -4.05 1.23
CA LEU A 187 16.89 -3.18 1.01
C LEU A 187 15.73 -3.99 0.47
N GLN A 188 14.86 -4.47 1.35
CA GLN A 188 13.61 -5.13 0.97
C GLN A 188 12.43 -4.20 1.28
N ILE A 189 11.56 -3.99 0.30
CA ILE A 189 10.37 -3.15 0.45
C ILE A 189 9.18 -3.77 -0.26
N LEU A 190 8.04 -3.80 0.44
CA LEU A 190 6.77 -4.34 -0.02
C LEU A 190 5.67 -3.34 0.31
N TYR A 191 4.89 -2.97 -0.69
CA TYR A 191 3.72 -2.11 -0.56
C TYR A 191 2.49 -3.01 -0.55
N HIS A 192 1.87 -3.11 0.61
CA HIS A 192 0.74 -3.99 0.85
C HIS A 192 -0.56 -3.21 0.66
N PHE A 193 -1.14 -3.26 -0.55
CA PHE A 193 -2.46 -2.66 -0.79
C PHE A 193 -3.56 -3.65 -0.44
N ASN A 194 -4.44 -3.31 0.51
CA ASN A 194 -5.43 -4.25 1.04
C ASN A 194 -6.85 -3.78 0.73
N TYR A 195 -7.54 -4.55 -0.10
CA TYR A 195 -8.92 -4.27 -0.46
C TYR A 195 -9.88 -5.16 0.32
N GLY A 196 -10.99 -4.57 0.78
CA GLY A 196 -12.00 -5.24 1.58
C GLY A 196 -13.42 -4.96 1.08
N TRP A 197 -14.41 -5.55 1.76
CA TRP A 197 -15.83 -5.32 1.47
C TRP A 197 -16.22 -3.85 1.75
N PRO A 198 -17.14 -3.23 0.98
CA PRO A 198 -17.92 -3.79 -0.13
C PRO A 198 -17.25 -3.78 -1.51
N LEU A 199 -16.10 -3.13 -1.68
CA LEU A 199 -15.40 -3.18 -2.97
C LEU A 199 -15.05 -4.63 -3.33
N LEU A 200 -14.42 -5.36 -2.41
CA LEU A 200 -14.19 -6.80 -2.52
C LEU A 200 -15.50 -7.55 -2.22
N SER A 201 -16.00 -8.28 -3.21
CA SER A 201 -17.20 -9.11 -3.12
C SER A 201 -17.24 -10.10 -4.30
N PRO A 202 -18.18 -11.05 -4.35
CA PRO A 202 -18.37 -11.90 -5.52
C PRO A 202 -18.69 -11.16 -6.83
N GLN A 203 -19.08 -9.89 -6.76
CA GLN A 203 -19.33 -9.01 -7.91
C GLN A 203 -18.08 -8.27 -8.37
N ALA A 204 -16.96 -8.44 -7.68
CA ALA A 204 -15.69 -7.84 -8.02
C ALA A 204 -14.90 -8.69 -9.02
N GLU A 205 -14.14 -8.02 -9.87
CA GLU A 205 -13.21 -8.60 -10.83
C GLU A 205 -11.82 -8.01 -10.59
N ILE A 206 -10.81 -8.86 -10.49
CA ILE A 206 -9.40 -8.44 -10.48
C ILE A 206 -8.93 -8.35 -11.93
N LEU A 207 -8.50 -7.17 -12.34
CA LEU A 207 -7.92 -6.92 -13.64
C LEU A 207 -6.40 -6.88 -13.50
N LEU A 208 -5.71 -7.83 -14.13
CA LEU A 208 -4.26 -7.84 -14.22
C LEU A 208 -3.81 -8.52 -15.51
N SER A 209 -2.55 -8.32 -15.87
CA SER A 209 -1.91 -9.00 -17.00
C SER A 209 -0.59 -9.58 -16.51
N ALA A 210 -0.49 -10.91 -16.51
CA ALA A 210 0.66 -11.62 -15.95
C ALA A 210 1.32 -12.57 -16.97
N LYS A 211 2.66 -12.63 -16.94
CA LYS A 211 3.51 -13.58 -17.66
C LYS A 211 3.49 -14.95 -17.02
N SER A 212 3.47 -14.98 -15.69
CA SER A 212 3.50 -16.21 -14.89
C SER A 212 2.77 -16.00 -13.58
N VAL A 213 2.16 -17.07 -13.07
CA VAL A 213 1.56 -17.14 -11.74
C VAL A 213 2.08 -18.41 -11.06
N THR A 214 2.69 -18.26 -9.89
CA THR A 214 3.26 -19.37 -9.13
C THR A 214 2.63 -19.38 -7.73
N PRO A 215 2.01 -20.49 -7.29
CA PRO A 215 1.51 -20.59 -5.92
C PRO A 215 2.67 -20.63 -4.94
N ARG A 216 2.54 -19.91 -3.81
CA ARG A 216 3.57 -19.86 -2.75
C ARG A 216 3.69 -21.19 -1.99
N THR A 217 2.57 -21.87 -1.79
CA THR A 217 2.47 -23.09 -0.96
C THR A 217 1.74 -24.20 -1.72
N PRO A 218 1.86 -25.48 -1.29
CA PRO A 218 1.04 -26.57 -1.83
C PRO A 218 -0.46 -26.30 -1.72
N HIS A 219 -0.93 -25.71 -0.61
CA HIS A 219 -2.33 -25.31 -0.42
C HIS A 219 -2.77 -24.25 -1.44
N ALA A 220 -1.93 -23.24 -1.71
CA ALA A 220 -2.21 -22.26 -2.76
C ALA A 220 -2.25 -22.90 -4.16
N ALA A 221 -1.50 -23.99 -4.39
CA ALA A 221 -1.53 -24.68 -5.68
C ALA A 221 -2.89 -25.32 -5.98
N GLU A 222 -3.66 -25.70 -4.96
CA GLU A 222 -5.02 -26.23 -5.10
C GLU A 222 -5.99 -25.17 -5.66
N GLY A 223 -5.75 -23.88 -5.37
CA GLY A 223 -6.55 -22.75 -5.84
C GLY A 223 -6.03 -22.05 -7.10
N LEU A 224 -4.97 -22.55 -7.73
CA LEU A 224 -4.29 -21.83 -8.81
C LEU A 224 -5.21 -21.51 -10.00
N THR A 225 -6.10 -22.42 -10.38
CA THR A 225 -7.02 -22.18 -11.51
C THR A 225 -8.09 -21.13 -11.20
N SER A 226 -8.39 -20.90 -9.92
CA SER A 226 -9.41 -19.97 -9.44
C SER A 226 -8.79 -18.82 -8.61
N HIS A 227 -7.51 -18.51 -8.84
CA HIS A 227 -6.80 -17.50 -8.03
C HIS A 227 -7.44 -16.10 -8.15
N LEU A 228 -8.09 -15.78 -9.27
CA LEU A 228 -8.83 -14.53 -9.50
C LEU A 228 -10.29 -14.57 -9.03
N GLU A 229 -10.84 -15.75 -8.73
CA GLU A 229 -12.23 -15.87 -8.31
C GLU A 229 -12.41 -15.35 -6.88
N ILE A 230 -13.46 -14.55 -6.66
CA ILE A 230 -13.80 -14.00 -5.36
C ILE A 230 -15.13 -14.63 -4.92
N CYS A 231 -15.08 -15.45 -3.87
CA CYS A 231 -16.25 -16.14 -3.32
C CYS A 231 -16.76 -15.43 -2.07
N THR A 232 -17.94 -15.83 -1.56
CA THR A 232 -18.44 -15.33 -0.27
C THR A 232 -17.49 -15.69 0.89
N PRO A 233 -17.52 -14.96 2.02
CA PRO A 233 -16.64 -15.24 3.16
C PRO A 233 -16.80 -16.67 3.70
N GLN A 234 -15.68 -17.31 4.03
CA GLN A 234 -15.62 -18.72 4.46
C GLN A 234 -15.01 -18.81 5.87
N PRO A 235 -15.70 -19.41 6.85
CA PRO A 235 -15.11 -19.65 8.17
C PRO A 235 -13.87 -20.56 8.08
N GLY A 236 -12.76 -20.15 8.70
CA GLY A 236 -11.52 -20.93 8.70
C GLY A 236 -10.83 -21.04 7.35
N PHE A 237 -11.07 -20.08 6.44
CA PHE A 237 -10.31 -20.00 5.19
C PHE A 237 -8.81 -19.92 5.48
N ASP A 238 -8.04 -20.82 4.87
CA ASP A 238 -6.58 -20.76 4.92
C ASP A 238 -6.08 -19.95 3.72
N GLU A 239 -5.23 -18.96 3.99
CA GLU A 239 -4.79 -17.98 3.00
C GLU A 239 -4.13 -18.65 1.78
N GLN A 240 -4.30 -18.04 0.62
CA GLN A 240 -3.62 -18.47 -0.59
C GLN A 240 -2.82 -17.30 -1.16
N VAL A 241 -1.50 -17.50 -1.27
CA VAL A 241 -0.58 -16.49 -1.81
C VAL A 241 -0.05 -16.95 -3.15
N TYR A 242 -0.03 -16.04 -4.12
CA TYR A 242 0.50 -16.26 -5.46
C TYR A 242 1.54 -15.20 -5.81
N TYR A 243 2.62 -15.62 -6.44
CA TYR A 243 3.65 -14.75 -6.99
C TYR A 243 3.45 -14.59 -8.49
N LEU A 244 3.32 -13.34 -8.93
CA LEU A 244 3.07 -13.00 -10.32
C LEU A 244 4.22 -12.18 -10.88
N THR A 245 4.62 -12.53 -12.10
CA THR A 245 5.43 -11.63 -12.94
C THR A 245 4.46 -10.90 -13.86
N LEU A 246 4.29 -9.59 -13.67
CA LEU A 246 3.33 -8.83 -14.48
C LEU A 246 3.90 -8.47 -15.85
N ASN A 247 2.99 -8.34 -16.81
CA ASN A 247 3.23 -7.61 -18.05
C ASN A 247 3.21 -6.10 -17.78
N SER A 248 3.89 -5.34 -18.62
CA SER A 248 3.92 -3.87 -18.52
C SER A 248 3.71 -3.20 -19.88
N ASP A 249 3.52 -1.89 -19.86
CA ASP A 249 3.64 -1.05 -21.04
C ASP A 249 5.10 -0.90 -21.50
N SER A 250 5.31 -0.12 -22.57
CA SER A 250 6.64 0.16 -23.14
C SER A 250 7.56 1.00 -22.24
N GLN A 251 7.02 1.59 -21.16
CA GLN A 251 7.77 2.35 -20.17
C GLN A 251 8.08 1.52 -18.90
N GLY A 252 7.66 0.26 -18.85
CA GLY A 252 7.83 -0.62 -17.70
C GLY A 252 6.74 -0.46 -16.62
N MET A 253 5.71 0.34 -16.88
CA MET A 253 4.61 0.56 -15.95
C MET A 253 3.55 -0.54 -16.09
N SER A 254 3.02 -1.02 -14.98
CA SER A 254 1.86 -1.92 -14.97
C SER A 254 0.73 -1.31 -14.15
N LYS A 255 -0.49 -1.80 -14.41
CA LYS A 255 -1.68 -1.52 -13.63
C LYS A 255 -2.32 -2.83 -13.20
N VAL A 256 -2.71 -2.89 -11.94
CA VAL A 256 -3.61 -3.90 -11.41
C VAL A 256 -4.83 -3.18 -10.87
N ALA A 257 -6.02 -3.76 -11.00
CA ALA A 257 -7.24 -3.14 -10.53
C ALA A 257 -8.22 -4.13 -9.89
N LEU A 258 -9.04 -3.62 -8.99
CA LEU A 258 -10.21 -4.28 -8.45
C LEU A 258 -11.44 -3.44 -8.83
N VAL A 259 -12.27 -3.98 -9.71
CA VAL A 259 -13.50 -3.33 -10.17
C VAL A 259 -14.71 -4.09 -9.65
N ASN A 260 -15.83 -3.42 -9.37
CA ASN A 260 -17.03 -4.06 -8.89
C ASN A 260 -18.24 -3.63 -9.72
N ALA A 261 -18.86 -4.60 -10.39
CA ALA A 261 -19.95 -4.33 -11.32
C ALA A 261 -21.24 -3.85 -10.63
N GLU A 262 -21.50 -4.28 -9.39
CA GLU A 262 -22.67 -3.84 -8.63
C GLU A 262 -22.50 -2.40 -8.13
N LEU A 263 -21.28 -2.04 -7.72
CA LEU A 263 -20.95 -0.67 -7.33
C LEU A 263 -20.81 0.28 -8.54
N GLY A 264 -20.49 -0.27 -9.71
CA GLY A 264 -20.28 0.48 -10.95
C GLY A 264 -18.93 1.23 -11.00
N TRP A 265 -18.02 0.94 -10.08
CA TRP A 265 -16.70 1.58 -10.01
C TRP A 265 -15.63 0.61 -9.51
N GLY A 266 -14.37 1.03 -9.60
CA GLY A 266 -13.22 0.29 -9.09
C GLY A 266 -12.03 1.18 -8.78
N ILE A 267 -10.94 0.56 -8.34
CA ILE A 267 -9.66 1.22 -8.08
C ILE A 267 -8.55 0.49 -8.84
N TYR A 268 -7.60 1.23 -9.40
CA TYR A 268 -6.36 0.70 -9.93
C TYR A 268 -5.17 1.20 -9.12
N GLU A 269 -4.10 0.40 -9.11
CA GLU A 269 -2.76 0.77 -8.68
C GLU A 269 -1.82 0.69 -9.89
N LYS A 270 -1.10 1.78 -10.15
CA LYS A 270 -0.10 1.89 -11.22
C LYS A 270 1.28 2.03 -10.62
N PHE A 271 2.24 1.22 -11.08
CA PHE A 271 3.60 1.18 -10.55
C PHE A 271 4.63 0.74 -11.59
N ASP A 272 5.91 0.98 -11.30
CA ASP A 272 7.05 0.61 -12.14
C ASP A 272 7.54 -0.80 -11.81
N THR A 273 7.37 -1.74 -12.76
CA THR A 273 7.78 -3.14 -12.60
C THR A 273 9.30 -3.33 -12.63
N MET A 274 10.07 -2.36 -13.11
CA MET A 274 11.53 -2.43 -13.07
C MET A 274 12.07 -2.15 -11.66
N GLN A 275 11.40 -1.29 -10.89
CA GLN A 275 11.75 -1.01 -9.49
C GLN A 275 11.16 -2.05 -8.53
N LEU A 276 9.95 -2.54 -8.84
CA LEU A 276 9.19 -3.48 -8.02
C LEU A 276 8.74 -4.68 -8.88
N PRO A 277 9.66 -5.61 -9.22
CA PRO A 277 9.38 -6.70 -10.16
C PRO A 277 8.47 -7.80 -9.63
N ASN A 278 8.27 -7.90 -8.32
CA ASN A 278 7.49 -8.99 -7.72
C ASN A 278 6.10 -8.47 -7.36
N PHE A 279 5.07 -9.05 -7.97
CA PHE A 279 3.69 -8.84 -7.56
C PHE A 279 3.22 -10.04 -6.73
N ILE A 280 2.60 -9.77 -5.59
CA ILE A 280 2.10 -10.78 -4.66
C ILE A 280 0.59 -10.60 -4.55
N GLN A 281 -0.15 -11.65 -4.87
CA GLN A 281 -1.58 -11.72 -4.59
C GLN A 281 -1.77 -12.50 -3.29
N TRP A 282 -2.16 -11.81 -2.22
CA TRP A 282 -2.58 -12.42 -0.96
C TRP A 282 -4.10 -12.51 -0.89
N LYS A 283 -4.63 -13.71 -1.11
CA LYS A 283 -6.06 -13.99 -1.06
C LYS A 283 -6.42 -14.58 0.30
N ASN A 284 -7.15 -13.84 1.11
CA ASN A 284 -7.77 -14.35 2.33
C ASN A 284 -9.28 -14.07 2.31
N LEU A 285 -10.09 -15.07 1.96
CA LEU A 285 -11.55 -14.93 1.91
C LEU A 285 -12.22 -15.41 3.20
N GLY A 286 -11.53 -15.24 4.34
CA GLY A 286 -11.98 -15.66 5.67
C GLY A 286 -13.18 -14.86 6.19
N ALA A 287 -14.08 -15.53 6.91
CA ALA A 287 -15.14 -14.83 7.64
C ALA A 287 -14.54 -13.95 8.76
N GLY A 288 -14.74 -12.63 8.66
CA GLY A 288 -14.12 -11.63 9.55
C GLY A 288 -12.71 -11.19 9.13
N GLU A 289 -12.13 -11.84 8.12
CA GLU A 289 -10.78 -11.62 7.61
C GLU A 289 -10.80 -11.57 6.07
N TYR A 290 -11.86 -10.98 5.50
CA TYR A 290 -12.16 -11.00 4.07
C TYR A 290 -11.41 -9.88 3.33
N VAL A 291 -10.23 -10.22 2.82
CA VAL A 291 -9.26 -9.27 2.25
C VAL A 291 -8.55 -9.85 1.03
N MET A 292 -8.26 -8.96 0.07
CA MET A 292 -7.36 -9.23 -1.05
C MET A 292 -6.20 -8.24 -0.97
N GLY A 293 -5.02 -8.76 -0.66
CA GLY A 293 -3.75 -8.05 -0.81
C GLY A 293 -3.29 -8.09 -2.26
N LEU A 294 -3.17 -6.93 -2.88
CA LEU A 294 -2.53 -6.74 -4.18
C LEU A 294 -1.24 -5.98 -3.90
N GLU A 295 -0.15 -6.73 -3.80
CA GLU A 295 1.07 -6.21 -3.20
C GLU A 295 2.19 -6.13 -4.22
N VAL A 296 3.05 -5.13 -4.09
CA VAL A 296 4.15 -4.91 -5.02
C VAL A 296 5.46 -4.78 -4.25
N SER A 297 6.50 -5.48 -4.70
CA SER A 297 7.74 -5.65 -3.93
C SER A 297 8.97 -5.74 -4.80
N ASN A 298 10.12 -5.36 -4.23
CA ASN A 298 11.43 -5.65 -4.82
C ASN A 298 12.02 -7.01 -4.41
N SER A 299 11.33 -7.78 -3.55
CA SER A 299 11.78 -9.09 -3.05
C SER A 299 10.60 -10.00 -2.67
N PHE A 300 10.80 -11.32 -2.63
CA PHE A 300 9.75 -12.22 -2.16
C PHE A 300 9.61 -12.17 -0.62
N PRO A 301 8.39 -12.24 -0.06
CA PRO A 301 8.14 -12.20 1.37
C PRO A 301 8.41 -13.55 2.09
N ASP A 302 9.33 -14.36 1.59
CA ASP A 302 9.61 -15.70 2.13
C ASP A 302 10.64 -15.74 3.27
N GLY A 303 11.32 -14.61 3.51
CA GLY A 303 12.36 -14.44 4.54
C GLY A 303 13.67 -13.93 3.94
N ARG A 304 14.36 -13.03 4.66
CA ARG A 304 15.63 -12.43 4.21
C ARG A 304 16.74 -13.47 4.01
N ASP A 305 16.79 -14.46 4.89
CA ASP A 305 17.68 -15.63 4.84
C ASP A 305 17.56 -16.42 3.52
N LYS A 306 16.33 -16.70 3.08
CA LYS A 306 16.07 -17.42 1.83
C LYS A 306 16.43 -16.58 0.62
N GLU A 307 16.08 -15.30 0.62
CA GLU A 307 16.44 -14.39 -0.47
C GLU A 307 17.96 -14.23 -0.58
N ARG A 308 18.68 -14.20 0.54
CA ARG A 308 20.16 -14.19 0.58
C ARG A 308 20.74 -15.49 0.05
N ALA A 309 20.30 -16.63 0.57
CA ALA A 309 20.81 -17.95 0.16
C ALA A 309 20.60 -18.23 -1.34
N GLN A 310 19.55 -17.64 -1.93
CA GLN A 310 19.22 -17.77 -3.34
C GLN A 310 19.84 -16.66 -4.21
N GLY A 311 20.65 -15.77 -3.62
CA GLY A 311 21.34 -14.68 -4.33
C GLY A 311 20.41 -13.60 -4.88
N ARG A 312 19.18 -13.51 -4.37
CA ARG A 312 18.16 -12.56 -4.81
C ARG A 312 17.98 -11.35 -3.89
N LEU A 313 18.56 -11.36 -2.70
CA LEU A 313 18.43 -10.29 -1.72
C LEU A 313 18.85 -8.94 -2.35
N PRO A 314 17.94 -7.97 -2.50
CA PRO A 314 18.29 -6.62 -2.94
C PRO A 314 19.15 -5.89 -1.91
N PHE A 315 20.07 -5.07 -2.40
CA PHE A 315 20.94 -4.21 -1.60
C PHE A 315 20.92 -2.77 -2.11
N ILE A 316 21.30 -1.85 -1.22
CA ILE A 316 21.50 -0.42 -1.51
C ILE A 316 22.89 0.02 -1.05
N GLU A 317 23.63 0.70 -1.93
CA GLU A 317 24.99 1.16 -1.66
C GLU A 317 25.02 2.44 -0.80
N PRO A 318 26.12 2.75 -0.10
CA PRO A 318 26.28 4.01 0.64
C PRO A 318 26.00 5.24 -0.24
N GLY A 319 25.11 6.12 0.22
CA GLY A 319 24.70 7.33 -0.51
C GLY A 319 23.77 7.08 -1.70
N GLU A 320 23.46 5.83 -2.06
CA GLU A 320 22.50 5.52 -3.10
C GLU A 320 21.08 5.88 -2.66
N THR A 321 20.24 6.26 -3.63
CA THR A 321 18.81 6.50 -3.45
C THR A 321 18.00 5.72 -4.48
N LYS A 322 17.02 4.93 -4.02
CA LYS A 322 16.01 4.28 -4.85
C LYS A 322 14.70 5.07 -4.80
N LYS A 323 13.93 5.05 -5.89
CA LYS A 323 12.65 5.75 -6.00
C LYS A 323 11.53 4.76 -6.31
N TYR A 324 10.39 4.93 -5.66
CA TYR A 324 9.19 4.13 -5.87
C TYR A 324 8.01 5.08 -6.03
N CYS A 325 7.26 4.93 -7.12
CA CYS A 325 6.14 5.81 -7.42
C CYS A 325 4.89 4.99 -7.67
N PHE A 326 3.79 5.42 -7.08
CA PHE A 326 2.47 4.84 -7.25
C PHE A 326 1.47 5.90 -7.65
N GLU A 327 0.53 5.50 -8.51
CA GLU A 327 -0.72 6.20 -8.72
C GLU A 327 -1.87 5.24 -8.41
N LEU A 328 -2.73 5.63 -7.48
CA LEU A 328 -3.99 4.95 -7.19
C LEU A 328 -5.14 5.81 -7.71
N GLY A 329 -5.94 5.27 -8.64
CA GLY A 329 -7.03 6.01 -9.25
C GLY A 329 -8.35 5.25 -9.22
N ILE A 330 -9.45 5.98 -9.01
CA ILE A 330 -10.80 5.45 -9.16
C ILE A 330 -11.19 5.47 -10.64
N VAL A 331 -11.82 4.38 -11.10
CA VAL A 331 -12.57 4.33 -12.36
C VAL A 331 -14.05 4.21 -12.06
N ASP A 332 -14.88 5.09 -12.62
CA ASP A 332 -16.30 5.19 -12.31
C ASP A 332 -17.15 5.12 -13.59
N GLY A 333 -17.96 4.08 -13.68
CA GLY A 333 -18.81 3.78 -14.82
C GLY A 333 -18.17 2.84 -15.86
N ASP A 334 -19.05 2.22 -16.64
CA ASP A 334 -18.69 1.15 -17.59
C ASP A 334 -17.64 1.56 -18.62
N ALA A 335 -17.64 2.84 -19.04
CA ALA A 335 -16.72 3.34 -20.05
C ALA A 335 -15.28 3.37 -19.52
N GLU A 336 -15.07 3.87 -18.30
CA GLU A 336 -13.74 3.94 -17.69
C GLU A 336 -13.24 2.54 -17.32
N ILE A 337 -14.11 1.68 -16.78
CA ILE A 337 -13.79 0.27 -16.48
C ILE A 337 -13.40 -0.48 -17.75
N SER A 338 -14.16 -0.32 -18.84
CA SER A 338 -13.87 -0.98 -20.12
C SER A 338 -12.55 -0.51 -20.73
N ALA A 339 -12.27 0.80 -20.65
CA ALA A 339 -11.00 1.36 -21.11
C ALA A 339 -9.81 0.82 -20.31
N LEU A 340 -9.94 0.76 -18.98
CA LEU A 340 -8.91 0.19 -18.11
C LEU A 340 -8.67 -1.30 -18.40
N LYS A 341 -9.74 -2.07 -18.61
CA LYS A 341 -9.64 -3.49 -18.98
C LYS A 341 -8.91 -3.69 -20.30
N ALA A 342 -9.21 -2.87 -21.31
CA ALA A 342 -8.53 -2.90 -22.60
C ALA A 342 -7.03 -2.49 -22.48
N GLU A 343 -6.72 -1.49 -21.66
CA GLU A 343 -5.35 -1.06 -21.38
C GLU A 343 -4.54 -2.20 -20.76
N ILE A 344 -5.03 -2.81 -19.67
CA ILE A 344 -4.34 -3.90 -18.96
C ILE A 344 -4.13 -5.12 -19.87
N ALA A 345 -5.14 -5.48 -20.68
CA ALA A 345 -5.02 -6.56 -21.66
C ALA A 345 -3.96 -6.28 -22.76
N GLY A 346 -3.62 -5.02 -22.99
CA GLY A 346 -2.63 -4.58 -23.96
C GLY A 346 -1.17 -4.76 -23.52
N TYR A 347 -0.90 -4.92 -22.22
CA TYR A 347 0.46 -5.05 -21.69
C TYR A 347 1.18 -6.33 -22.19
N ARG A 348 2.53 -6.30 -22.18
CA ARG A 348 3.38 -7.37 -22.74
C ARG A 348 4.57 -7.79 -21.86
#